data_AF-A0A094AP02-F1
#
_entry.id   AF-A0A094AP02-F1
#
_cell.length_a   1.000
_cell.length_b   1.000
_cell.length_c   1.000
_cell.angle_alpha   90.00
_cell.angle_beta   90.00
_cell.angle_gamma   90.00
#
_symmetry.space_group_name_H-M   'P 1'
#
loop_
_entity.id
_entity.type
_entity.pdbx_description
1 polymer ?
#
loop_
_entity_poly.entity_id
_entity_poly.type
_entity_poly.pdbx_seq_one_letter_code
_entity_poly.pdbx_strand_id
1 'polypeptide(L)'
;RAHGAGDDNGREPWYFGDNTVEIFRKFTKIRYRLLPHIIEQATAGAKLGLPLVRALVVEYPNDRNVWNIESQYHFGSDIMVAPVLQPLEDANKQSIYMPEGTWYDFWNKKKFYAYLGQSWIYALLDQR
;
A
#
# COMPACT_ATOMS: atom_id res chain seq x y z
N ARG A 1 -9.79 -9.28 -6.32
CA ARG A 1 -10.38 -10.54 -6.83
C ARG A 1 -9.39 -11.11 -7.83
N ALA A 2 -8.91 -12.34 -7.66
CA ALA A 2 -8.13 -13.01 -8.70
C ALA A 2 -9.08 -13.44 -9.83
N HIS A 3 -8.64 -13.31 -11.08
CA HIS A 3 -9.40 -13.69 -12.27
C HIS A 3 -8.42 -14.07 -13.39
N GLY A 4 -8.88 -14.91 -14.33
CA GLY A 4 -8.10 -15.40 -15.49
C GLY A 4 -9.03 -15.64 -16.69
N ALA A 5 -8.47 -15.61 -17.89
CA ALA A 5 -9.20 -15.78 -19.15
C ALA A 5 -9.60 -17.25 -19.42
N GLY A 6 -9.04 -18.20 -18.64
CA GLY A 6 -9.40 -19.62 -18.68
C GLY A 6 -8.56 -20.48 -19.63
N ASP A 7 -7.58 -19.89 -20.30
CA ASP A 7 -6.62 -20.52 -21.21
C ASP A 7 -5.24 -20.76 -20.57
N ASP A 8 -5.10 -20.46 -19.28
CA ASP A 8 -3.85 -20.60 -18.52
C ASP A 8 -3.81 -21.85 -17.63
N ASN A 9 -2.60 -22.27 -17.26
CA ASN A 9 -2.31 -23.42 -16.39
C ASN A 9 -2.72 -23.20 -14.91
N GLY A 10 -3.78 -22.43 -14.64
CA GLY A 10 -4.20 -22.00 -13.31
C GLY A 10 -3.46 -20.75 -12.83
N ARG A 11 -4.13 -19.95 -11.99
CA ARG A 11 -3.58 -18.70 -11.39
C ARG A 11 -3.64 -18.69 -9.88
N GLU A 12 -4.16 -19.77 -9.31
CA GLU A 12 -4.28 -19.91 -7.88
C GLU A 12 -2.91 -20.12 -7.24
N PRO A 13 -2.68 -19.64 -6.01
CA PRO A 13 -1.36 -19.64 -5.39
C PRO A 13 -0.66 -21.01 -5.36
N TRP A 14 -1.41 -22.11 -5.28
CA TRP A 14 -0.86 -23.47 -5.23
C TRP A 14 -0.24 -23.94 -6.54
N TYR A 15 -0.53 -23.29 -7.68
CA TYR A 15 0.18 -23.57 -8.95
C TYR A 15 1.62 -23.03 -8.95
N PHE A 16 1.98 -22.18 -7.99
CA PHE A 16 3.30 -21.54 -7.88
C PHE A 16 4.13 -22.05 -6.68
N GLY A 17 3.77 -23.21 -6.13
CA GLY A 17 4.47 -23.87 -5.03
C GLY A 17 4.18 -23.30 -3.63
N ASP A 18 4.66 -24.02 -2.62
CA ASP A 18 4.32 -23.76 -1.21
C ASP A 18 4.74 -22.38 -0.72
N ASN A 19 5.87 -21.85 -1.20
CA ASN A 19 6.32 -20.51 -0.83
C ASN A 19 5.30 -19.44 -1.22
N THR A 20 4.75 -19.53 -2.44
CA THR A 20 3.71 -18.59 -2.92
C THR A 20 2.43 -18.72 -2.09
N VAL A 21 2.07 -19.95 -1.70
CA VAL A 21 0.92 -20.20 -0.83
C VAL A 21 1.11 -19.56 0.55
N GLU A 22 2.30 -19.67 1.16
CA GLU A 22 2.59 -19.04 2.45
C GLU A 22 2.53 -17.51 2.38
N ILE A 23 3.15 -16.92 1.35
CA ILE A 23 3.09 -15.48 1.08
C ILE A 23 1.64 -15.03 0.92
N PHE A 24 0.87 -15.71 0.07
CA PHE A 24 -0.53 -15.39 -0.15
C PHE A 24 -1.35 -15.51 1.15
N ARG A 25 -1.11 -16.55 1.95
CA ARG A 25 -1.79 -16.74 3.24
C ARG A 25 -1.45 -15.63 4.24
N LYS A 26 -0.19 -15.21 4.32
CA LYS A 26 0.27 -14.10 5.17
C LYS A 26 -0.48 -12.80 4.83
N PHE A 27 -0.47 -12.39 3.56
CA PHE A 27 -1.12 -11.15 3.14
C PHE A 27 -2.64 -11.22 3.18
N THR A 28 -3.22 -12.40 2.91
CA THR A 28 -4.66 -12.64 3.10
C THR A 28 -5.05 -12.42 4.57
N LYS A 29 -4.34 -13.01 5.53
CA LYS A 29 -4.60 -12.79 6.96
C LYS A 29 -4.52 -11.31 7.35
N ILE A 30 -3.56 -10.57 6.80
CA ILE A 30 -3.45 -9.12 7.04
C ILE A 30 -4.67 -8.38 6.51
N ARG A 31 -5.09 -8.66 5.27
CA ARG A 31 -6.31 -8.07 4.70
C ARG A 31 -7.52 -8.33 5.58
N TYR A 32 -7.69 -9.54 6.09
CA TYR A 32 -8.81 -9.88 6.98
C TYR A 32 -8.73 -9.15 8.33
N ARG A 33 -7.53 -8.98 8.89
CA ARG A 33 -7.33 -8.15 10.10
C ARG A 33 -7.69 -6.68 9.88
N LEU A 34 -7.57 -6.18 8.64
CA LEU A 34 -7.94 -4.82 8.26
C LEU A 34 -9.44 -4.65 7.94
N LEU A 35 -10.28 -5.70 8.04
CA LEU A 35 -11.71 -5.56 7.76
C LEU A 35 -12.42 -4.48 8.59
N PRO A 36 -12.15 -4.32 9.90
CA PRO A 36 -12.75 -3.23 10.68
C PRO A 36 -12.43 -1.85 10.08
N HIS A 37 -11.16 -1.61 9.75
CA HIS A 37 -10.71 -0.39 9.06
C HIS A 37 -11.40 -0.20 7.71
N ILE A 38 -11.47 -1.25 6.89
CA ILE A 38 -12.12 -1.19 5.57
C ILE A 38 -13.59 -0.81 5.69
N ILE A 39 -14.32 -1.41 6.64
CA ILE A 39 -15.74 -1.16 6.86
C ILE A 39 -15.95 0.27 7.37
N GLU A 40 -15.12 0.72 8.31
CA GLU A 40 -15.15 2.09 8.83
C GLU A 40 -14.94 3.11 7.71
N GLN A 41 -13.89 2.94 6.92
CA GLN A 41 -13.54 3.84 5.82
C GLN A 41 -14.58 3.80 4.70
N ALA A 42 -15.17 2.64 4.40
CA ALA A 42 -16.29 2.53 3.45
C ALA A 42 -17.54 3.26 3.96
N THR A 43 -17.83 3.16 5.26
CA THR A 43 -18.95 3.87 5.91
C THR A 43 -18.73 5.38 5.89
N ALA A 44 -17.51 5.83 6.19
CA ALA A 44 -17.12 7.24 6.08
C ALA A 44 -17.23 7.73 4.63
N GLY A 45 -16.77 6.93 3.67
CA GLY A 45 -16.84 7.23 2.25
C GLY A 45 -18.28 7.39 1.75
N ALA A 46 -19.20 6.54 2.20
CA ALA A 46 -20.62 6.67 1.86
C ALA A 46 -21.27 7.97 2.41
N LYS A 47 -20.76 8.50 3.52
CA LYS A 47 -21.28 9.74 4.15
C LYS A 47 -20.62 11.00 3.60
N LEU A 48 -19.31 10.95 3.37
CA LEU A 48 -18.47 12.13 3.08
C LEU A 48 -18.02 12.20 1.62
N GLY A 49 -18.26 11.16 0.82
CA GLY A 49 -17.81 11.09 -0.57
C GLY A 49 -16.33 10.78 -0.73
N LEU A 50 -15.63 10.38 0.34
CA LEU A 50 -14.20 10.05 0.29
C LEU A 50 -13.98 8.61 -0.19
N PRO A 51 -13.12 8.36 -1.19
CA PRO A 51 -12.82 7.00 -1.63
C PRO A 51 -12.00 6.25 -0.56
N LEU A 52 -12.07 4.92 -0.57
CA LEU A 52 -11.22 4.08 0.29
C LEU A 52 -9.75 4.15 -0.13
N VAL A 53 -9.50 4.18 -1.44
CA VAL A 53 -8.15 4.39 -2.01
C VAL A 53 -8.08 5.85 -2.45
N ARG A 54 -7.20 6.63 -1.82
CA ARG A 54 -7.09 8.07 -2.01
C ARG A 54 -5.71 8.40 -2.57
N ALA A 55 -5.68 9.18 -3.64
CA ALA A 55 -4.44 9.84 -4.07
C ALA A 55 -3.96 10.78 -2.94
N LEU A 56 -2.65 10.98 -2.81
CA LEU A 56 -2.12 11.82 -1.74
C LEU A 56 -2.64 13.26 -1.81
N VAL A 57 -2.90 13.79 -3.00
CA VAL A 57 -3.48 15.14 -3.18
C VAL A 57 -4.84 15.33 -2.52
N VAL A 58 -5.58 14.24 -2.26
CA VAL A 58 -6.85 14.30 -1.52
C VAL A 58 -6.63 14.68 -0.06
N GLU A 59 -5.59 14.15 0.58
CA GLU A 59 -5.25 14.41 1.98
C GLU A 59 -4.33 15.64 2.13
N TYR A 60 -3.50 15.91 1.12
CA TYR A 60 -2.50 16.99 1.13
C TYR A 60 -2.63 17.91 -0.09
N PRO A 61 -3.76 18.61 -0.27
CA PRO A 61 -4.02 19.43 -1.46
C PRO A 61 -3.04 20.60 -1.62
N ASN A 62 -2.51 21.12 -0.51
CA ASN A 62 -1.58 22.24 -0.49
C ASN A 62 -0.13 21.83 -0.78
N ASP A 63 0.16 20.53 -0.78
CA ASP A 63 1.49 20.00 -1.06
C ASP A 63 1.62 19.69 -2.56
N ARG A 64 2.33 20.54 -3.28
CA ARG A 64 2.49 20.37 -4.74
C ARG A 64 3.30 19.12 -5.11
N ASN A 65 4.11 18.58 -4.20
CA ASN A 65 4.92 17.40 -4.50
C ASN A 65 4.06 16.16 -4.71
N VAL A 66 2.87 16.10 -4.10
CA VAL A 66 2.02 14.91 -4.15
C VAL A 66 1.13 14.82 -5.39
N TRP A 67 1.05 15.89 -6.18
CA TRP A 67 0.09 16.00 -7.28
C TRP A 67 0.31 14.96 -8.39
N ASN A 68 1.57 14.58 -8.62
CA ASN A 68 1.97 13.63 -9.66
C ASN A 68 2.46 12.28 -9.08
N ILE A 69 2.19 12.00 -7.82
CA ILE A 69 2.61 10.75 -7.19
C ILE A 69 1.56 9.67 -7.45
N GLU A 70 1.93 8.70 -8.28
CA GLU A 70 1.10 7.55 -8.65
C GLU A 70 1.59 6.23 -8.03
N SER A 71 2.79 6.23 -7.45
CA SER A 71 3.45 5.04 -6.90
C SER A 71 3.06 4.70 -5.47
N GLN A 72 2.24 5.52 -4.82
CA GLN A 72 1.73 5.33 -3.46
C GLN A 72 0.38 6.00 -3.28
N TYR A 73 -0.38 5.54 -2.30
CA TYR A 73 -1.72 6.03 -2.02
C TYR A 73 -2.09 5.85 -0.54
N HIS A 74 -3.11 6.58 -0.11
CA HIS A 74 -3.76 6.38 1.17
C HIS A 74 -4.84 5.30 1.07
N PHE A 75 -4.78 4.32 1.96
CA PHE A 75 -5.82 3.32 2.18
C PHE A 75 -6.65 3.71 3.40
N GLY A 76 -7.69 4.49 3.16
CA GLY A 76 -8.40 5.26 4.18
C GLY A 76 -7.57 6.44 4.68
N SER A 77 -7.92 6.98 5.84
CA SER A 77 -7.19 8.09 6.47
C SER A 77 -5.82 7.69 7.03
N ASP A 78 -5.63 6.43 7.44
CA ASP A 78 -4.58 6.09 8.41
C ASP A 78 -3.41 5.27 7.86
N ILE A 79 -3.54 4.71 6.66
CA ILE A 79 -2.54 3.77 6.12
C ILE A 79 -2.00 4.30 4.78
N MET A 80 -0.69 4.55 4.73
CA MET A 80 0.01 4.78 3.46
C MET A 80 0.45 3.44 2.87
N VAL A 81 0.15 3.21 1.60
CA VAL A 81 0.56 2.02 0.85
C VAL A 81 1.43 2.43 -0.33
N ALA A 82 2.63 1.88 -0.42
CA ALA A 82 3.57 2.03 -1.53
C ALA A 82 3.90 0.64 -2.09
N PRO A 83 3.15 0.15 -3.11
CA PRO A 83 3.40 -1.17 -3.69
C PRO A 83 4.67 -1.17 -4.54
N VAL A 84 5.34 -2.32 -4.61
CA VAL A 84 6.45 -2.53 -5.54
C VAL A 84 5.89 -2.66 -6.96
N LEU A 85 6.28 -1.75 -7.84
CA LEU A 85 5.76 -1.67 -9.22
C LEU A 85 6.74 -2.17 -10.29
N GLN A 86 7.99 -2.41 -9.91
CA GLN A 86 9.05 -2.89 -10.81
C GLN A 86 9.52 -4.28 -10.35
N PRO A 87 9.92 -5.17 -11.28
CA PRO A 87 10.60 -6.42 -10.93
C PRO A 87 11.79 -6.16 -10.00
N LEU A 88 12.03 -7.07 -9.05
CA LEU A 88 13.14 -6.94 -8.09
C LEU A 88 14.52 -6.95 -8.76
N GLU A 89 14.62 -7.56 -9.95
CA GLU A 89 15.83 -7.54 -10.78
C GLU A 89 16.14 -6.15 -11.35
N ASP A 90 15.12 -5.31 -11.54
CA ASP A 90 15.25 -3.95 -12.09
C ASP A 90 15.39 -2.88 -11.01
N ALA A 91 14.84 -3.13 -9.82
CA ALA A 91 14.92 -2.21 -8.69
C ALA A 91 15.00 -2.94 -7.34
N ASN A 92 16.02 -2.60 -6.54
CA ASN A 92 16.20 -3.11 -5.18
C ASN A 92 15.69 -2.15 -4.09
N LYS A 93 15.22 -0.97 -4.47
CA LYS A 93 14.70 0.06 -3.56
C LYS A 93 13.55 0.81 -4.20
N GLN A 94 12.60 1.22 -3.37
CA GLN A 94 11.51 2.11 -3.76
C GLN A 94 11.59 3.43 -2.99
N SER A 95 11.47 4.55 -3.72
CA SER A 95 11.33 5.88 -3.14
C SER A 95 9.88 6.09 -2.69
N ILE A 96 9.69 6.45 -1.43
CA ILE A 96 8.38 6.74 -0.84
C ILE A 96 8.42 8.17 -0.32
N TYR A 97 7.49 8.99 -0.78
CA TYR A 97 7.27 10.33 -0.29
C TYR A 97 6.52 10.27 1.05
N MET A 98 7.02 11.02 2.02
CA MET A 98 6.41 11.14 3.34
C MET A 98 5.91 12.57 3.53
N PRO A 99 4.59 12.80 3.43
CA PRO A 99 3.97 14.06 3.81
C PRO A 99 4.27 14.40 5.27
N GLU A 100 4.11 15.67 5.63
CA GLU A 100 4.34 16.12 7.01
C GLU A 100 3.56 15.29 8.02
N GLY A 101 4.24 14.84 9.07
CA GLY A 101 3.60 14.10 10.14
C GLY A 101 4.49 13.04 10.78
N THR A 102 3.82 12.23 11.60
CA THR A 102 4.43 11.08 12.29
C THR A 102 3.99 9.80 11.60
N TRP A 103 4.96 9.01 11.15
CA TRP A 103 4.72 7.77 10.43
C TRP A 103 5.30 6.59 11.19
N TYR A 104 4.64 5.44 11.07
CA TYR A 104 5.08 4.19 11.67
C TYR A 104 5.17 3.11 10.59
N ASP A 105 6.30 2.41 10.52
CA ASP A 105 6.38 1.22 9.69
C ASP A 105 5.39 0.17 10.22
N PHE A 106 4.56 -0.35 9.32
CA PHE A 106 3.47 -1.25 9.66
C PHE A 106 3.95 -2.53 10.36
N TRP A 107 5.16 -3.00 10.02
CA TRP A 107 5.71 -4.29 10.43
C TRP A 107 6.49 -4.19 11.74
N ASN A 108 7.45 -3.28 11.81
CA ASN A 108 8.38 -3.19 12.94
C ASN A 108 8.07 -2.04 13.90
N LYS A 109 7.04 -1.23 13.62
CA LYS A 109 6.60 -0.08 14.43
C LYS A 109 7.65 1.01 14.59
N LYS A 110 8.72 0.99 13.78
CA LYS A 110 9.72 2.05 13.76
C LYS A 110 9.04 3.36 13.38
N LYS A 111 9.31 4.37 14.19
CA LYS A 111 8.76 5.72 14.04
C LYS A 111 9.66 6.54 13.11
N PHE A 112 9.04 7.31 12.22
CA PHE A 112 9.67 8.26 11.33
C PHE A 112 8.97 9.61 11.47
N TYR A 113 9.75 10.68 11.42
CA TYR A 113 9.23 12.04 11.39
C TYR A 113 9.49 12.61 10.02
N ALA A 114 8.44 13.10 9.37
CA ALA A 114 8.55 13.86 8.15
C ALA A 114 8.24 15.31 8.48
N TYR A 115 9.26 16.16 8.38
CA TYR A 115 9.14 17.59 8.63
C TYR A 115 8.91 18.31 7.31
N LEU A 116 7.97 19.26 7.29
CA LEU A 116 7.69 20.16 6.16
C LEU A 116 7.27 19.47 4.85
N GLY A 117 6.82 18.21 4.87
CA GLY A 117 6.38 17.51 3.67
C GLY A 117 7.44 17.51 2.57
N GLN A 118 8.68 17.13 2.88
CA GLN A 118 9.77 17.05 1.88
C GLN A 118 10.65 15.81 2.08
N SER A 119 10.17 14.82 2.80
CA SER A 119 10.98 13.66 3.18
C SER A 119 10.73 12.50 2.24
N TRP A 120 11.75 12.09 1.49
CA TRP A 120 11.76 10.83 0.76
C TRP A 120 12.48 9.77 1.60
N ILE A 121 11.89 8.60 1.73
CA ILE A 121 12.55 7.43 2.30
C ILE A 121 12.78 6.37 1.21
N TYR A 122 13.85 5.61 1.34
CA TYR A 122 14.10 4.44 0.51
C TYR A 122 13.77 3.18 1.30
N ALA A 123 12.79 2.41 0.81
CA ALA A 123 12.51 1.08 1.33
C ALA A 123 13.30 0.05 0.53
N LEU A 124 14.15 -0.74 1.19
CA LEU A 124 14.79 -1.90 0.54
C LEU A 124 13.74 -2.97 0.28
N LEU A 125 13.75 -3.46 -0.95
CA LEU A 125 12.85 -4.50 -1.45
C LEU A 125 13.49 -5.86 -1.18
N ASP A 126 13.50 -6.26 0.09
CA ASP A 126 13.76 -7.65 0.47
C ASP A 126 12.51 -8.49 0.16
N GLN A 127 12.68 -9.78 -0.13
CA GLN A 127 11.63 -10.76 -0.47
C GLN A 127 10.71 -11.07 0.75
N ARG A 128 10.06 -10.03 1.30
CA ARG A 128 9.16 -10.10 2.47
C ARG A 128 7.91 -10.95 2.27
#